data_AF-A0A9Q0YAB3-F1
#
_entry.id   AF-A0A9Q0YAB3-F1
#
_cell.length_a   1.000
_cell.length_b   1.000
_cell.length_c   1.000
_cell.angle_alpha   90.00
_cell.angle_beta   90.00
_cell.angle_gamma   90.00
#
_symmetry.space_group_name_H-M   'P 1'
#
loop_
_entity.id
_entity.type
_entity.pdbx_description
1 polymer ?
#
loop_
_entity_poly.entity_id
_entity_poly.type
_entity_poly.pdbx_seq_one_letter_code
_entity_poly.pdbx_strand_id
1 'polypeptide(L)'
;MKVIEVEANNDVSVYGLNYAPYTTDAFLAIPVNHLGLTYVVMSYENDGDNDAESLVAVVGVKDNTKVAVTLAASVTFEGVTYLSGETLIFSIGKYEVVQLVADSENEYIGGSIVVGDEPFALFSGHLCASTPGSYCDTLSEQIVPVRSWGTRHIYTATGSPFDTSVYIRNKWKWDYYGLVNQPLFWQLLRTINGQIVDPSIIQIPTEEQFGYIFGFSTPPKSGGDEFGFFNFLNILVKQDEAETLLLNKEPVMNLSNVTNHGIVPGTDYLLLTIEVQKGNGVYFVEQDAFKNSSSPFSVIVYGYEDDETYGYSAGLSLPSDQRLLAINPFFLREVGGEQRVIYLYHASKMMYLRTKVVFLPFSNKTGTPSIFELTNW
;
A
#
# COMPACT_ATOMS: atom_id res chain seq x y z
N MET A 1 -0.92 21.11 -2.93
CA MET A 1 -0.50 19.76 -2.52
C MET A 1 1.00 19.75 -2.26
N LYS A 2 1.50 18.84 -1.42
CA LYS A 2 2.93 18.65 -1.16
C LYS A 2 3.34 17.26 -1.68
N VAL A 3 4.58 17.13 -2.12
CA VAL A 3 5.19 15.85 -2.52
C VAL A 3 6.30 15.53 -1.54
N ILE A 4 6.34 14.29 -1.07
CA ILE A 4 7.40 13.76 -0.22
C ILE A 4 8.24 12.80 -1.06
N GLU A 5 9.54 13.07 -1.16
CA GLU A 5 10.52 12.15 -1.75
C GLU A 5 11.42 11.61 -0.64
N VAL A 6 11.57 10.29 -0.59
CA VAL A 6 12.44 9.60 0.36
C VAL A 6 13.65 9.07 -0.41
N GLU A 7 14.83 9.59 -0.11
CA GLU A 7 16.10 9.10 -0.65
C GLU A 7 16.83 8.29 0.41
N ALA A 8 17.22 7.05 0.08
CA ALA A 8 17.87 6.11 0.97
C ALA A 8 19.14 5.53 0.33
N ASN A 9 20.16 5.25 1.15
CA ASN A 9 21.39 4.57 0.68
C ASN A 9 21.26 3.04 0.62
N ASN A 10 20.23 2.52 1.28
CA ASN A 10 19.89 1.11 1.31
C ASN A 10 18.41 1.01 0.92
N ASP A 11 17.98 -0.17 0.51
CA ASP A 11 16.57 -0.40 0.21
C ASP A 11 15.72 -0.18 1.47
N VAL A 12 14.59 0.49 1.28
CA VAL A 12 13.62 0.81 2.33
C VAL A 12 12.21 0.55 1.80
N SER A 13 11.35 0.03 2.66
CA SER A 13 9.90 0.10 2.44
C SER A 13 9.38 1.42 3.00
N VAL A 14 8.55 2.11 2.23
CA VAL A 14 7.86 3.34 2.66
C VAL A 14 6.37 3.09 2.47
N TYR A 15 5.57 3.45 3.46
CA TYR A 15 4.11 3.40 3.38
C TYR A 15 3.55 4.77 3.74
N GLY A 16 2.48 5.17 3.07
CA GLY A 16 1.68 6.32 3.46
C GLY A 16 0.58 5.88 4.41
N LEU A 17 0.25 6.72 5.39
CA LEU A 17 -0.89 6.54 6.27
C LEU A 17 -1.72 7.82 6.20
N ASN A 18 -2.92 7.72 5.64
CA ASN A 18 -3.96 8.71 5.81
C ASN A 18 -4.77 8.34 7.05
N TYR A 19 -4.93 9.29 7.95
CA TYR A 19 -5.43 9.00 9.28
C TYR A 19 -5.99 10.27 9.94
N ALA A 20 -7.25 10.21 10.35
CA ALA A 20 -7.90 11.19 11.21
C ALA A 20 -8.93 10.49 12.12
N PRO A 21 -9.60 11.20 13.06
CA PRO A 21 -10.64 10.57 13.86
C PRO A 21 -11.73 9.92 13.00
N TYR A 22 -11.92 8.61 13.12
CA TYR A 22 -12.90 7.83 12.33
C TYR A 22 -12.70 7.94 10.80
N THR A 23 -11.44 7.88 10.34
CA THR A 23 -11.10 7.63 8.93
C THR A 23 -9.63 7.21 8.81
N THR A 24 -9.35 6.09 8.15
CA THR A 24 -7.98 5.55 8.01
C THR A 24 -7.79 4.81 6.70
N ASP A 25 -6.70 5.11 6.00
CA ASP A 25 -6.22 4.22 4.92
C ASP A 25 -4.71 4.25 4.82
N ALA A 26 -4.13 3.20 4.26
CA ALA A 26 -2.69 3.07 4.12
C ALA A 26 -2.32 2.52 2.75
N PHE A 27 -1.19 2.97 2.22
CA PHE A 27 -0.70 2.49 0.93
C PHE A 27 0.79 2.22 0.97
N LEU A 28 1.24 1.30 0.10
CA LEU A 28 2.67 1.08 -0.10
C LEU A 28 3.21 2.10 -1.11
N ALA A 29 4.23 2.86 -0.73
CA ALA A 29 4.87 3.78 -1.64
C ALA A 29 5.80 3.04 -2.61
N ILE A 30 5.69 3.36 -3.90
CA ILE A 30 6.48 2.74 -4.97
C ILE A 30 7.75 3.57 -5.19
N PRO A 31 8.94 2.95 -5.15
CA PRO A 31 10.20 3.65 -5.42
C PRO A 31 10.23 4.32 -6.80
N VAL A 32 10.89 5.47 -6.92
CA VAL A 32 10.94 6.28 -8.16
C VAL A 32 11.51 5.51 -9.35
N ASN A 33 12.49 4.63 -9.13
CA ASN A 33 13.07 3.73 -10.16
C ASN A 33 12.12 2.60 -10.61
N HIS A 34 11.04 2.36 -9.86
CA HIS A 34 10.01 1.36 -10.14
C HIS A 34 8.71 1.95 -10.72
N LEU A 35 8.62 3.27 -10.86
CA LEU A 35 7.52 3.93 -11.58
C LEU A 35 7.54 3.59 -13.08
N GLY A 36 6.40 3.75 -13.74
CA GLY A 36 6.21 3.38 -15.15
C GLY A 36 5.62 4.52 -15.97
N LEU A 37 5.25 4.18 -17.21
CA LEU A 37 4.67 5.12 -18.16
C LEU A 37 3.16 4.94 -18.31
N THR A 38 2.62 3.80 -17.88
CA THR A 38 1.22 3.44 -18.11
C THR A 38 0.64 2.87 -16.85
N TYR A 39 -0.54 3.38 -16.51
CA TYR A 39 -1.30 3.01 -15.33
C TYR A 39 -2.77 2.90 -15.70
N VAL A 40 -3.48 2.07 -14.95
CA VAL A 40 -4.94 2.00 -14.98
C VAL A 40 -5.42 2.45 -13.60
N VAL A 41 -6.25 3.49 -13.57
CA VAL A 41 -6.83 3.99 -12.32
C VAL A 41 -7.74 2.92 -11.74
N MET A 42 -7.64 2.66 -10.45
CA MET A 42 -8.64 1.88 -9.71
C MET A 42 -9.09 2.70 -8.52
N SER A 43 -10.36 2.59 -8.17
CA SER A 43 -10.98 3.27 -7.03
C SER A 43 -12.12 2.39 -6.53
N TYR A 44 -12.75 2.70 -5.41
CA TYR A 44 -14.03 2.08 -5.06
C TYR A 44 -15.17 2.70 -5.86
N GLU A 45 -16.07 1.87 -6.40
CA GLU A 45 -17.21 2.33 -7.19
C GLU A 45 -18.35 2.70 -6.26
N ASN A 46 -18.84 3.94 -6.40
CA ASN A 46 -19.91 4.48 -5.58
C ASN A 46 -21.12 3.53 -5.67
N ASP A 47 -21.52 2.99 -4.53
CA ASP A 47 -22.67 2.08 -4.41
C ASP A 47 -23.98 2.83 -4.15
N GLY A 48 -23.89 4.17 -4.00
CA GLY A 48 -25.02 5.07 -3.86
C GLY A 48 -25.41 5.34 -2.41
N ASP A 49 -24.62 4.89 -1.44
CA ASP A 49 -24.84 5.10 -0.01
C ASP A 49 -23.85 6.14 0.55
N ASN A 50 -24.22 7.43 0.55
CA ASN A 50 -23.42 8.53 1.10
C ASN A 50 -21.98 8.67 0.53
N ASP A 51 -21.72 8.12 -0.65
CA ASP A 51 -20.42 8.23 -1.30
C ASP A 51 -20.14 9.67 -1.79
N ALA A 52 -18.86 10.07 -1.78
CA ALA A 52 -18.37 11.28 -2.45
C ALA A 52 -17.52 10.94 -3.68
N GLU A 53 -16.84 11.93 -4.24
CA GLU A 53 -16.16 11.78 -5.53
C GLU A 53 -14.91 10.90 -5.45
N SER A 54 -14.77 10.02 -6.45
CA SER A 54 -13.52 9.33 -6.75
C SER A 54 -12.52 10.27 -7.44
N LEU A 55 -11.23 10.07 -7.16
CA LEU A 55 -10.17 10.95 -7.64
C LEU A 55 -8.91 10.21 -8.06
N VAL A 56 -8.09 10.89 -8.85
CA VAL A 56 -6.75 10.46 -9.22
C VAL A 56 -5.79 11.64 -9.09
N ALA A 57 -4.59 11.40 -8.57
CA ALA A 57 -3.51 12.38 -8.51
C ALA A 57 -2.28 11.87 -9.27
N VAL A 58 -1.84 12.66 -10.24
CA VAL A 58 -0.63 12.44 -11.03
C VAL A 58 0.49 13.28 -10.43
N VAL A 59 1.61 12.66 -10.08
CA VAL A 59 2.78 13.32 -9.49
C VAL A 59 3.96 13.21 -10.43
N GLY A 60 4.49 14.34 -10.88
CA GLY A 60 5.65 14.37 -11.78
C GLY A 60 6.94 14.03 -11.04
N VAL A 61 7.77 13.15 -11.60
CA VAL A 61 9.13 12.87 -11.09
C VAL A 61 10.25 13.39 -12.01
N LYS A 62 9.86 13.96 -13.16
CA LYS A 62 10.72 14.64 -14.13
C LYS A 62 10.01 15.87 -14.67
N ASP A 63 10.79 16.89 -15.03
CA ASP A 63 10.27 18.10 -15.65
C ASP A 63 9.75 17.86 -17.05
N ASN A 64 8.71 18.60 -17.45
CA ASN A 64 8.10 18.56 -18.78
C ASN A 64 7.56 17.18 -19.18
N THR A 65 7.11 16.37 -18.21
CA THR A 65 6.44 15.09 -18.49
C THR A 65 5.06 15.38 -19.07
N LYS A 66 4.76 14.86 -20.26
CA LYS A 66 3.42 14.95 -20.85
C LYS A 66 2.60 13.74 -20.46
N VAL A 67 1.40 13.99 -19.95
CA VAL A 67 0.47 12.94 -19.50
C VAL A 67 -0.83 13.06 -20.27
N ALA A 68 -1.30 11.93 -20.79
CA ALA A 68 -2.59 11.75 -21.41
C ALA A 68 -3.47 10.85 -20.53
N VAL A 69 -4.67 11.29 -20.20
CA VAL A 69 -5.65 10.57 -19.40
C VAL A 69 -6.88 10.30 -20.26
N THR A 70 -7.10 9.05 -20.64
CA THR A 70 -8.39 8.62 -21.20
C THR A 70 -9.34 8.36 -20.05
N LEU A 71 -10.37 9.20 -19.93
CA LEU A 71 -11.22 9.29 -18.74
C LEU A 71 -12.33 8.22 -18.72
N ALA A 72 -12.62 7.67 -17.54
CA ALA A 72 -13.77 6.81 -17.30
C ALA A 72 -14.98 7.56 -16.70
N ALA A 73 -14.76 8.76 -16.18
CA ALA A 73 -15.76 9.68 -15.61
C ALA A 73 -15.58 11.08 -16.20
N SER A 74 -16.62 11.91 -16.11
CA SER A 74 -16.48 13.34 -16.44
C SER A 74 -15.62 14.05 -15.39
N VAL A 75 -14.75 14.95 -15.86
CA VAL A 75 -13.83 15.73 -15.03
C VAL A 75 -13.74 17.14 -15.57
N THR A 76 -13.82 18.13 -14.69
CA THR A 76 -13.54 19.53 -15.01
C THR A 76 -12.10 19.92 -14.65
N PHE A 77 -11.29 20.23 -15.66
CA PHE A 77 -9.90 20.64 -15.51
C PHE A 77 -9.67 22.02 -16.13
N GLU A 78 -9.11 22.95 -15.36
CA GLU A 78 -8.85 24.35 -15.76
C GLU A 78 -10.08 25.07 -16.37
N GLY A 79 -11.28 24.73 -15.88
CA GLY A 79 -12.55 25.31 -16.33
C GLY A 79 -13.12 24.70 -17.61
N VAL A 80 -12.51 23.62 -18.12
CA VAL A 80 -13.02 22.82 -19.25
C VAL A 80 -13.46 21.46 -18.75
N THR A 81 -14.71 21.10 -19.04
CA THR A 81 -15.26 19.77 -18.74
C THR A 81 -14.91 18.80 -19.85
N TYR A 82 -14.35 17.65 -19.46
CA TYR A 82 -14.10 16.49 -20.32
C TYR A 82 -15.02 15.36 -19.89
N LEU A 83 -15.71 14.73 -20.83
CA LEU A 83 -16.65 13.64 -20.57
C LEU A 83 -15.95 12.29 -20.54
N SER A 84 -16.64 11.28 -19.97
CA SER A 84 -16.19 9.88 -20.05
C SER A 84 -15.90 9.46 -21.51
N GLY A 85 -14.75 8.81 -21.71
CA GLY A 85 -14.21 8.40 -23.02
C GLY A 85 -13.35 9.46 -23.71
N GLU A 86 -13.38 10.73 -23.28
CA GLU A 86 -12.50 11.76 -23.80
C GLU A 86 -11.07 11.64 -23.23
N THR A 87 -10.12 12.28 -23.90
CA THR A 87 -8.72 12.29 -23.46
C THR A 87 -8.28 13.71 -23.08
N LEU A 88 -7.95 13.88 -21.80
CA LEU A 88 -7.32 15.08 -21.26
C LEU A 88 -5.79 14.95 -21.39
N ILE A 89 -5.12 15.99 -21.86
CA ILE A 89 -3.65 16.04 -21.99
C ILE A 89 -3.11 17.26 -21.27
N PHE A 90 -2.11 17.07 -20.42
CA PHE A 90 -1.40 18.15 -19.73
C PHE A 90 0.10 17.85 -19.63
N SER A 91 0.88 18.87 -19.24
CA SER A 91 2.30 18.71 -18.89
C SER A 91 2.47 18.94 -17.40
N ILE A 92 3.36 18.17 -16.76
CA ILE A 92 3.62 18.24 -15.33
C ILE A 92 5.13 18.33 -15.08
N GLY A 93 5.53 19.24 -14.20
CA GLY A 93 6.90 19.42 -13.73
C GLY A 93 7.30 18.44 -12.63
N LYS A 94 8.60 18.38 -12.30
CA LYS A 94 9.07 17.56 -11.18
C LYS A 94 8.47 18.08 -9.86
N TYR A 95 7.88 17.16 -9.09
CA TYR A 95 7.18 17.41 -7.83
C TYR A 95 5.91 18.27 -7.94
N GLU A 96 5.42 18.50 -9.15
CA GLU A 96 4.08 19.04 -9.33
C GLU A 96 3.05 17.92 -9.21
N VAL A 97 1.83 18.30 -8.84
CA VAL A 97 0.69 17.37 -8.70
C VAL A 97 -0.49 17.92 -9.49
N VAL A 98 -1.05 17.07 -10.35
CA VAL A 98 -2.33 17.31 -11.01
C VAL A 98 -3.34 16.34 -10.41
N GLN A 99 -4.38 16.87 -9.78
CA GLN A 99 -5.48 16.09 -9.23
C GLN A 99 -6.70 16.25 -10.13
N LEU A 100 -7.31 15.12 -10.48
CA LEU A 100 -8.55 15.03 -11.24
C LEU A 100 -9.60 14.37 -10.34
N VAL A 101 -10.75 15.01 -10.20
CA VAL A 101 -11.86 14.55 -9.36
C VAL A 101 -13.04 14.34 -10.29
N ALA A 102 -13.78 13.24 -10.14
CA ALA A 102 -15.01 13.02 -10.88
C ALA A 102 -15.99 14.17 -10.60
N ASP A 103 -16.71 14.67 -11.61
CA ASP A 103 -17.61 15.82 -11.46
C ASP A 103 -18.92 15.47 -10.71
N SER A 104 -19.17 14.18 -10.42
CA SER A 104 -20.33 13.70 -9.69
C SER A 104 -20.03 12.45 -8.87
N GLU A 105 -20.68 12.33 -7.71
CA GLU A 105 -20.77 11.11 -6.88
C GLU A 105 -21.43 9.91 -7.59
N ASN A 106 -22.07 10.12 -8.74
CA ASN A 106 -22.62 9.01 -9.55
C ASN A 106 -21.66 8.57 -10.67
N GLU A 107 -20.52 9.25 -10.80
CA GLU A 107 -19.49 8.93 -11.77
C GLU A 107 -18.25 8.36 -11.06
N TYR A 108 -17.57 7.49 -11.79
CA TYR A 108 -16.50 6.70 -11.20
C TYR A 108 -15.25 6.73 -12.09
N ILE A 109 -14.18 7.34 -11.57
CA ILE A 109 -12.95 7.64 -12.33
C ILE A 109 -12.07 6.40 -12.54
N GLY A 110 -12.31 5.34 -11.79
CA GLY A 110 -11.58 4.09 -11.98
C GLY A 110 -11.86 3.47 -13.34
N GLY A 111 -10.82 2.88 -13.91
CA GLY A 111 -10.77 2.42 -15.28
C GLY A 111 -10.25 3.47 -16.28
N SER A 112 -9.99 4.71 -15.84
CA SER A 112 -9.24 5.66 -16.64
C SER A 112 -7.83 5.11 -16.94
N ILE A 113 -7.32 5.38 -18.14
CA ILE A 113 -5.98 4.96 -18.56
C ILE A 113 -5.09 6.21 -18.58
N VAL A 114 -3.99 6.16 -17.84
CA VAL A 114 -3.04 7.27 -17.73
C VAL A 114 -1.72 6.88 -18.37
N VAL A 115 -1.29 7.63 -19.38
CA VAL A 115 -0.07 7.38 -20.16
C VAL A 115 0.81 8.62 -20.14
N GLY A 116 2.08 8.45 -19.76
CA GLY A 116 3.11 9.48 -19.78
C GLY A 116 4.20 9.17 -20.80
N ASP A 117 4.87 10.22 -21.31
CA ASP A 117 6.09 10.07 -22.12
C ASP A 117 7.36 9.88 -21.27
N GLU A 118 7.28 10.19 -19.98
CA GLU A 118 8.30 9.97 -18.95
C GLU A 118 7.65 9.34 -17.70
N PRO A 119 8.43 8.68 -16.81
CA PRO A 119 7.87 8.12 -15.59
C PRO A 119 7.21 9.17 -14.69
N PHE A 120 6.12 8.79 -14.04
CA PHE A 120 5.36 9.58 -13.06
C PHE A 120 4.77 8.66 -11.99
N ALA A 121 4.41 9.19 -10.82
CA ALA A 121 3.65 8.42 -9.83
C ALA A 121 2.15 8.69 -10.00
N LEU A 122 1.34 7.65 -9.83
CA LEU A 122 -0.11 7.75 -9.88
C LEU A 122 -0.69 7.30 -8.55
N PHE A 123 -1.56 8.13 -8.00
CA PHE A 123 -2.36 7.80 -6.83
C PHE A 123 -3.83 7.78 -7.21
N SER A 124 -4.57 6.83 -6.69
CA SER A 124 -6.02 6.85 -6.69
C SER A 124 -6.55 7.19 -5.32
N GLY A 125 -7.76 7.71 -5.26
CA GLY A 125 -8.46 7.79 -4.00
C GLY A 125 -9.96 7.96 -4.15
N HIS A 126 -10.60 8.08 -3.00
CA HIS A 126 -12.03 8.32 -2.86
C HIS A 126 -12.22 9.24 -1.67
N LEU A 127 -13.00 10.32 -1.82
CA LEU A 127 -13.15 11.31 -0.74
C LEU A 127 -13.95 10.77 0.44
N CYS A 128 -14.90 9.86 0.19
CA CYS A 128 -15.77 9.25 1.20
C CYS A 128 -16.42 8.04 0.53
N ALA A 129 -15.88 6.85 0.73
CA ALA A 129 -16.36 5.58 0.18
C ALA A 129 -17.06 4.79 1.27
N SER A 130 -18.27 4.33 1.01
CA SER A 130 -19.02 3.48 1.94
C SER A 130 -19.14 2.06 1.38
N THR A 131 -19.47 1.11 2.25
CA THR A 131 -20.10 -0.13 1.82
C THR A 131 -21.42 -0.29 2.57
N PRO A 132 -22.37 -1.15 2.13
CA PRO A 132 -23.66 -1.24 2.78
C PRO A 132 -23.50 -1.62 4.26
N GLY A 133 -23.92 -0.71 5.15
CA GLY A 133 -23.83 -0.87 6.60
C GLY A 133 -22.57 -0.32 7.27
N SER A 134 -21.65 0.30 6.52
CA SER A 134 -20.49 1.03 7.08
C SER A 134 -20.74 2.55 7.07
N TYR A 135 -19.89 3.30 7.76
CA TYR A 135 -19.70 4.73 7.49
C TYR A 135 -18.73 4.89 6.31
N CYS A 136 -18.57 6.14 5.86
CA CYS A 136 -17.68 6.40 4.73
C CYS A 136 -16.26 6.70 5.19
N ASP A 137 -15.30 6.14 4.46
CA ASP A 137 -13.87 6.37 4.69
C ASP A 137 -13.20 6.99 3.46
N THR A 138 -12.09 7.69 3.70
CA THR A 138 -11.20 8.09 2.61
C THR A 138 -10.45 6.86 2.12
N LEU A 139 -10.32 6.72 0.80
CA LEU A 139 -9.46 5.70 0.21
C LEU A 139 -8.27 6.36 -0.47
N SER A 140 -7.08 5.78 -0.35
CA SER A 140 -5.86 6.25 -0.99
C SER A 140 -4.90 5.12 -1.27
N GLU A 141 -4.47 4.98 -2.53
CA GLU A 141 -3.44 4.01 -2.91
C GLU A 141 -2.48 4.60 -3.96
N GLN A 142 -1.20 4.25 -3.87
CA GLN A 142 -0.26 4.45 -4.98
C GLN A 142 -0.34 3.28 -5.97
N ILE A 143 -0.80 3.56 -7.19
CA ILE A 143 -1.05 2.52 -8.19
C ILE A 143 0.25 1.93 -8.73
N VAL A 144 0.36 0.60 -8.79
CA VAL A 144 1.48 -0.06 -9.48
C VAL A 144 1.34 0.05 -11.00
N PRO A 145 2.41 0.48 -11.73
CA PRO A 145 2.37 0.62 -13.18
C PRO A 145 2.13 -0.72 -13.88
N VAL A 146 1.52 -0.68 -15.06
CA VAL A 146 1.18 -1.87 -15.86
C VAL A 146 2.39 -2.77 -16.14
N ARG A 147 3.59 -2.19 -16.29
CA ARG A 147 4.84 -2.95 -16.51
C ARG A 147 5.22 -3.90 -15.36
N SER A 148 4.62 -3.70 -14.19
CA SER A 148 4.91 -4.43 -12.95
C SER A 148 3.77 -5.39 -12.57
N TRP A 149 2.74 -5.52 -13.40
CA TRP A 149 1.68 -6.50 -13.19
C TRP A 149 2.22 -7.91 -13.44
N GLY A 150 1.82 -8.87 -12.61
CA GLY A 150 2.21 -10.27 -12.72
C GLY A 150 1.08 -11.14 -13.24
N THR A 151 1.33 -12.43 -13.38
CA THR A 151 0.36 -13.37 -13.96
C THR A 151 -0.39 -14.17 -12.91
N ARG A 152 0.21 -14.39 -11.73
CA ARG A 152 -0.33 -15.28 -10.71
C ARG A 152 -0.52 -14.55 -9.39
N HIS A 153 -1.78 -14.42 -8.99
CA HIS A 153 -2.16 -13.87 -7.70
C HIS A 153 -2.62 -15.00 -6.81
N ILE A 154 -2.23 -14.95 -5.54
CA ILE A 154 -2.74 -15.82 -4.49
C ILE A 154 -3.34 -14.89 -3.47
N TYR A 155 -4.65 -15.01 -3.26
CA TYR A 155 -5.37 -14.20 -2.29
C TYR A 155 -6.06 -15.12 -1.29
N THR A 156 -6.27 -14.60 -0.09
CA THR A 156 -7.00 -15.29 0.98
C THR A 156 -7.87 -14.27 1.71
N ALA A 157 -8.96 -14.72 2.32
CA ALA A 157 -9.72 -13.85 3.21
C ALA A 157 -8.82 -13.34 4.35
N THR A 158 -9.03 -12.09 4.75
CA THR A 158 -8.46 -11.47 5.95
C THR A 158 -9.27 -11.93 7.16
N GLY A 159 -8.66 -12.52 8.19
CA GLY A 159 -9.31 -12.81 9.48
C GLY A 159 -10.03 -14.16 9.54
N SER A 160 -11.14 -14.31 8.81
CA SER A 160 -12.01 -15.48 8.89
C SER A 160 -12.32 -16.08 7.51
N PRO A 161 -12.56 -17.41 7.39
CA PRO A 161 -13.07 -18.01 6.15
C PRO A 161 -14.44 -17.46 5.71
N PHE A 162 -15.12 -16.66 6.54
CA PHE A 162 -16.36 -15.96 6.20
C PHE A 162 -16.15 -14.52 5.71
N ASP A 163 -14.93 -13.98 5.76
CA ASP A 163 -14.64 -12.62 5.31
C ASP A 163 -14.58 -12.61 3.77
N THR A 164 -15.73 -12.30 3.16
CA THR A 164 -15.92 -12.26 1.70
C THR A 164 -15.64 -10.86 1.16
N SER A 165 -14.37 -10.52 0.98
CA SER A 165 -14.00 -9.12 0.73
C SER A 165 -13.00 -8.94 -0.43
N VAL A 166 -13.00 -9.86 -1.40
CA VAL A 166 -12.06 -9.83 -2.54
C VAL A 166 -12.77 -9.33 -3.79
N TYR A 167 -12.35 -8.17 -4.29
CA TYR A 167 -12.90 -7.53 -5.48
C TYR A 167 -11.95 -7.79 -6.66
N ILE A 168 -12.28 -8.80 -7.46
CA ILE A 168 -11.52 -9.10 -8.68
C ILE A 168 -12.03 -8.20 -9.80
N ARG A 169 -11.27 -7.18 -10.18
CA ARG A 169 -11.61 -6.34 -11.34
C ARG A 169 -10.81 -6.71 -12.57
N ASN A 170 -11.21 -7.78 -13.25
CA ASN A 170 -10.75 -8.09 -14.61
C ASN A 170 -11.60 -7.34 -15.64
N LYS A 171 -11.36 -6.03 -15.81
CA LYS A 171 -12.15 -5.25 -16.80
C LYS A 171 -11.49 -5.14 -18.19
N TRP A 172 -10.41 -5.86 -18.48
CA TRP A 172 -9.64 -5.58 -19.69
C TRP A 172 -9.45 -6.81 -20.57
N LYS A 173 -10.27 -6.84 -21.61
CA LYS A 173 -9.91 -7.42 -22.91
C LYS A 173 -9.95 -6.25 -23.89
N TRP A 174 -8.81 -5.60 -24.16
CA TRP A 174 -8.77 -4.48 -25.12
C TRP A 174 -7.61 -4.61 -26.10
N ASP A 175 -7.97 -4.91 -27.34
CA ASP A 175 -7.10 -5.25 -28.47
C ASP A 175 -6.46 -4.02 -29.18
N TYR A 176 -6.48 -2.82 -28.58
CA TYR A 176 -6.08 -1.57 -29.27
C TYR A 176 -4.66 -1.07 -28.95
N TYR A 177 -4.05 -1.47 -27.82
CA TYR A 177 -2.71 -1.03 -27.41
C TYR A 177 -1.72 -2.16 -27.09
N GLY A 178 -2.11 -3.44 -27.26
CA GLY A 178 -1.20 -4.58 -27.10
C GLY A 178 -0.69 -4.82 -25.66
N LEU A 179 -1.34 -4.23 -24.64
CA LEU A 179 -1.03 -4.49 -23.24
C LEU A 179 -1.57 -5.86 -22.82
N VAL A 180 -0.75 -6.58 -22.07
CA VAL A 180 -0.83 -8.01 -21.76
C VAL A 180 -2.11 -8.37 -20.99
N ASN A 181 -2.64 -9.59 -21.16
CA ASN A 181 -3.75 -10.22 -20.40
C ASN A 181 -3.49 -10.36 -18.89
N GLN A 182 -2.67 -9.50 -18.28
CA GLN A 182 -2.33 -9.58 -16.86
C GLN A 182 -3.32 -8.73 -16.06
N PRO A 183 -4.00 -9.33 -15.07
CA PRO A 183 -4.89 -8.62 -14.18
C PRO A 183 -4.12 -7.93 -13.04
N LEU A 184 -4.71 -6.90 -12.45
CA LEU A 184 -4.27 -6.38 -11.16
C LEU A 184 -5.37 -6.65 -10.14
N PHE A 185 -5.04 -7.27 -9.01
CA PHE A 185 -6.00 -7.66 -7.98
C PHE A 185 -5.93 -6.75 -6.78
N TRP A 186 -7.10 -6.42 -6.25
CA TRP A 186 -7.25 -5.65 -5.03
C TRP A 186 -8.25 -6.35 -4.12
N GLN A 187 -8.08 -6.17 -2.83
CA GLN A 187 -8.99 -6.65 -1.81
C GLN A 187 -9.59 -5.44 -1.11
N LEU A 188 -10.92 -5.40 -1.01
CA LEU A 188 -11.61 -4.39 -0.25
C LEU A 188 -11.91 -4.97 1.12
N LEU A 189 -11.28 -4.47 2.16
CA LEU A 189 -11.55 -4.92 3.51
C LEU A 189 -12.80 -4.19 4.02
N ARG A 190 -13.92 -4.89 4.17
CA ARG A 190 -15.20 -4.33 4.66
C ARG A 190 -15.92 -5.18 5.69
N THR A 191 -15.39 -6.37 5.96
CA THR A 191 -15.95 -7.30 6.94
C THR A 191 -14.81 -8.06 7.57
N ILE A 192 -14.74 -8.00 8.89
CA ILE A 192 -13.74 -8.70 9.68
C ILE A 192 -14.45 -9.36 10.85
N ASN A 193 -14.24 -10.66 11.03
CA ASN A 193 -14.87 -11.44 12.11
C ASN A 193 -16.41 -11.31 12.12
N GLY A 194 -17.01 -11.11 10.95
CA GLY A 194 -18.47 -10.96 10.78
C GLY A 194 -19.03 -9.59 11.15
N GLN A 195 -18.19 -8.61 11.50
CA GLN A 195 -18.60 -7.20 11.67
C GLN A 195 -18.34 -6.43 10.38
N ILE A 196 -19.29 -5.59 9.98
CA ILE A 196 -19.09 -4.62 8.90
C ILE A 196 -18.28 -3.47 9.47
N VAL A 197 -17.31 -3.01 8.68
CA VAL A 197 -16.35 -1.98 9.03
C VAL A 197 -16.13 -1.11 7.80
N ASP A 198 -15.67 0.11 8.04
CA ASP A 198 -15.37 1.11 7.03
C ASP A 198 -14.27 0.61 6.09
N PRO A 199 -14.45 0.83 4.77
CA PRO A 199 -13.64 0.14 3.78
C PRO A 199 -12.19 0.64 3.77
N SER A 200 -11.26 -0.30 3.63
CA SER A 200 -9.90 -0.02 3.12
C SER A 200 -9.61 -0.87 1.89
N ILE A 201 -8.68 -0.44 1.03
CA ILE A 201 -8.28 -1.26 -0.13
C ILE A 201 -6.83 -1.69 -0.02
N ILE A 202 -6.58 -2.93 -0.41
CA ILE A 202 -5.26 -3.55 -0.39
C ILE A 202 -4.92 -3.98 -1.81
N GLN A 203 -3.85 -3.45 -2.39
CA GLN A 203 -3.30 -4.04 -3.60
C GLN A 203 -2.67 -5.42 -3.32
N ILE A 204 -3.17 -6.47 -4.01
CA ILE A 204 -2.71 -7.85 -3.79
C ILE A 204 -1.45 -8.14 -4.60
N PRO A 205 -0.34 -8.53 -3.96
CA PRO A 205 0.88 -8.90 -4.65
C PRO A 205 0.70 -10.14 -5.52
N THR A 206 1.43 -10.16 -6.63
CA THR A 206 1.63 -11.35 -7.46
C THR A 206 2.76 -12.23 -6.93
N GLU A 207 2.78 -13.50 -7.29
CA GLU A 207 3.88 -14.43 -6.93
C GLU A 207 5.24 -13.88 -7.40
N GLU A 208 5.26 -13.19 -8.54
CA GLU A 208 6.44 -12.50 -9.09
C GLU A 208 6.90 -11.29 -8.23
N GLN A 209 6.03 -10.80 -7.34
CA GLN A 209 6.30 -9.70 -6.41
C GLN A 209 6.57 -10.16 -4.98
N PHE A 210 6.67 -11.46 -4.73
CA PHE A 210 7.02 -11.98 -3.41
C PHE A 210 8.49 -11.68 -3.10
N GLY A 211 8.80 -11.54 -1.81
CA GLY A 211 10.11 -11.15 -1.30
C GLY A 211 10.58 -12.03 -0.15
N TYR A 212 11.70 -11.65 0.46
CA TYR A 212 12.37 -12.44 1.51
C TYR A 212 12.46 -11.71 2.85
N ILE A 213 12.19 -10.40 2.84
CA ILE A 213 12.16 -9.56 4.03
C ILE A 213 11.20 -8.41 3.78
N PHE A 214 10.33 -8.15 4.75
CA PHE A 214 9.39 -7.04 4.71
C PHE A 214 9.36 -6.34 6.06
N GLY A 215 9.65 -5.05 6.06
CA GLY A 215 9.44 -4.17 7.21
C GLY A 215 8.13 -3.39 7.04
N PHE A 216 7.37 -3.26 8.12
CA PHE A 216 6.08 -2.59 8.11
C PHE A 216 5.75 -2.00 9.49
N SER A 217 4.66 -1.24 9.56
CA SER A 217 4.16 -0.68 10.82
C SER A 217 2.66 -0.84 10.97
N THR A 218 2.19 -0.71 12.19
CA THR A 218 0.76 -0.66 12.48
C THR A 218 0.38 0.75 12.95
N PRO A 219 -0.79 1.26 12.55
CA PRO A 219 -1.27 2.57 12.99
C PRO A 219 -1.62 2.53 14.49
N PRO A 220 -1.71 3.72 15.14
CA PRO A 220 -2.10 3.80 16.55
C PRO A 220 -3.58 3.42 16.73
N LYS A 221 -4.47 4.39 16.75
CA LYS A 221 -5.92 4.25 16.89
C LYS A 221 -6.54 5.34 16.06
N SER A 222 -7.66 5.14 15.38
CA SER A 222 -8.39 6.21 14.66
C SER A 222 -9.64 6.66 15.39
N GLY A 223 -10.11 5.88 16.35
CA GLY A 223 -11.36 6.22 17.01
C GLY A 223 -11.70 5.27 18.13
N GLY A 224 -12.76 4.50 17.94
CA GLY A 224 -13.63 3.91 18.98
C GLY A 224 -12.91 3.10 20.05
N ASP A 225 -11.72 2.57 19.75
CA ASP A 225 -10.95 1.74 20.67
C ASP A 225 -9.85 2.51 21.44
N GLU A 226 -9.88 2.43 22.77
CA GLU A 226 -8.91 3.09 23.65
C GLU A 226 -7.45 2.63 23.40
N PHE A 227 -7.26 1.38 23.01
CA PHE A 227 -5.99 0.71 22.80
C PHE A 227 -5.56 0.63 21.32
N GLY A 228 -6.42 1.09 20.41
CA GLY A 228 -6.16 1.21 18.97
C GLY A 228 -6.46 -0.01 18.13
N PHE A 229 -5.88 -0.08 16.94
CA PHE A 229 -6.21 -1.13 15.98
C PHE A 229 -5.79 -2.52 16.47
N PHE A 230 -6.68 -3.49 16.35
CA PHE A 230 -6.29 -4.90 16.30
C PHE A 230 -5.56 -5.14 14.98
N ASN A 231 -4.37 -5.74 15.03
CA ASN A 231 -3.47 -5.80 13.88
C ASN A 231 -3.13 -7.23 13.51
N PHE A 232 -3.17 -7.53 12.22
CA PHE A 232 -2.99 -8.88 11.69
C PHE A 232 -2.04 -8.88 10.50
N LEU A 233 -1.33 -10.00 10.36
CA LEU A 233 -0.46 -10.31 9.24
C LEU A 233 -0.99 -11.55 8.56
N ASN A 234 -1.30 -11.45 7.26
CA ASN A 234 -1.48 -12.63 6.42
C ASN A 234 -0.18 -12.90 5.68
N ILE A 235 0.42 -14.06 5.94
CA ILE A 235 1.67 -14.49 5.31
C ILE A 235 1.39 -15.68 4.39
N LEU A 236 1.74 -15.54 3.12
CA LEU A 236 1.76 -16.62 2.14
C LEU A 236 3.19 -17.09 1.92
N VAL A 237 3.48 -18.33 2.29
CA VAL A 237 4.81 -18.94 2.19
C VAL A 237 4.70 -20.36 1.65
N LYS A 238 5.68 -20.85 0.89
CA LYS A 238 5.69 -22.26 0.46
C LYS A 238 5.70 -23.17 1.69
N GLN A 239 4.94 -24.26 1.64
CA GLN A 239 4.74 -25.15 2.79
C GLN A 239 6.06 -25.65 3.41
N ASP A 240 7.05 -25.97 2.58
CA ASP A 240 8.37 -26.47 3.01
C ASP A 240 9.25 -25.39 3.63
N GLU A 241 8.96 -24.11 3.38
CA GLU A 241 9.68 -22.94 3.91
C GLU A 241 9.05 -22.33 5.16
N ALA A 242 7.86 -22.75 5.59
CA ALA A 242 7.15 -22.08 6.69
C ALA A 242 7.96 -22.00 8.02
N GLU A 243 8.81 -23.00 8.28
CA GLU A 243 9.68 -23.04 9.46
C GLU A 243 10.84 -22.02 9.44
N THR A 244 11.10 -21.40 8.28
CA THR A 244 12.19 -20.42 8.10
C THR A 244 11.77 -18.99 8.44
N LEU A 245 10.45 -18.76 8.59
CA LEU A 245 9.92 -17.42 8.84
C LEU A 245 10.21 -16.97 10.28
N LEU A 246 10.77 -15.78 10.41
CA LEU A 246 10.94 -15.06 11.66
C LEU A 246 10.11 -13.77 11.65
N LEU A 247 9.39 -13.50 12.73
CA LEU A 247 8.80 -12.20 13.04
C LEU A 247 9.66 -11.54 14.12
N ASN A 248 10.25 -10.39 13.82
CA ASN A 248 11.18 -9.71 14.74
C ASN A 248 12.29 -10.62 15.29
N LYS A 249 12.80 -11.53 14.44
CA LYS A 249 13.79 -12.58 14.75
C LYS A 249 13.30 -13.77 15.58
N GLU A 250 12.03 -13.80 15.94
CA GLU A 250 11.43 -14.95 16.63
C GLU A 250 10.74 -15.89 15.62
N PRO A 251 10.95 -17.22 15.68
CA PRO A 251 10.33 -18.15 14.74
C PRO A 251 8.80 -18.07 14.76
N VAL A 252 8.19 -17.79 13.61
CA VAL A 252 6.74 -17.61 13.47
C VAL A 252 5.98 -18.84 13.96
N MET A 253 6.48 -20.04 13.67
CA MET A 253 5.84 -21.31 14.05
C MET A 253 5.82 -21.57 15.56
N ASN A 254 6.60 -20.83 16.36
CA ASN A 254 6.63 -20.95 17.82
C ASN A 254 5.74 -19.92 18.53
N LEU A 255 5.17 -18.96 17.78
CA LEU A 255 4.32 -17.92 18.32
C LEU A 255 2.98 -18.51 18.79
N SER A 256 2.48 -18.08 19.96
CA SER A 256 1.18 -18.56 20.48
C SER A 256 -0.03 -17.95 19.76
N ASN A 257 0.20 -16.86 19.02
CA ASN A 257 -0.76 -16.02 18.31
C ASN A 257 -0.70 -16.21 16.79
N VAL A 258 -0.06 -17.29 16.31
CA VAL A 258 -0.13 -17.70 14.90
C VAL A 258 -1.27 -18.69 14.69
N THR A 259 -2.05 -18.46 13.64
CA THR A 259 -3.04 -19.41 13.13
C THR A 259 -2.55 -19.96 11.80
N ASN A 260 -2.40 -21.28 11.70
CA ASN A 260 -2.09 -21.96 10.45
C ASN A 260 -3.39 -22.43 9.78
N HIS A 261 -3.72 -21.83 8.64
CA HIS A 261 -4.95 -22.14 7.90
C HIS A 261 -4.81 -23.31 6.93
N GLY A 262 -3.61 -23.90 6.84
CA GLY A 262 -3.31 -24.97 5.89
C GLY A 262 -2.98 -24.44 4.49
N ILE A 263 -2.86 -25.39 3.55
CA ILE A 263 -2.47 -25.10 2.17
C ILE A 263 -3.64 -24.41 1.46
N VAL A 264 -3.35 -23.30 0.78
CA VAL A 264 -4.31 -22.61 -0.07
C VAL A 264 -4.65 -23.51 -1.27
N PRO A 265 -5.94 -23.87 -1.48
CA PRO A 265 -6.34 -24.80 -2.53
C PRO A 265 -5.79 -24.45 -3.92
N GLY A 266 -5.24 -25.44 -4.62
CA GLY A 266 -4.65 -25.25 -5.96
C GLY A 266 -3.24 -24.65 -5.95
N THR A 267 -2.62 -24.52 -4.79
CA THR A 267 -1.25 -24.02 -4.62
C THR A 267 -0.44 -24.93 -3.68
N ASP A 268 0.83 -24.63 -3.53
CA ASP A 268 1.79 -25.16 -2.55
C ASP A 268 2.09 -24.14 -1.43
N TYR A 269 1.29 -23.07 -1.34
CA TYR A 269 1.42 -22.03 -0.34
C TYR A 269 0.59 -22.34 0.91
N LEU A 270 1.21 -22.18 2.06
CA LEU A 270 0.60 -22.15 3.38
C LEU A 270 0.12 -20.71 3.68
N LEU A 271 -1.09 -20.57 4.23
CA LEU A 271 -1.54 -19.31 4.81
C LEU A 271 -1.34 -19.33 6.32
N LEU A 272 -0.58 -18.35 6.82
CA LEU A 272 -0.41 -18.07 8.24
C LEU A 272 -1.03 -16.71 8.56
N THR A 273 -1.83 -16.64 9.63
CA THR A 273 -2.34 -15.38 10.17
C THR A 273 -1.72 -15.14 11.54
N ILE A 274 -1.11 -13.97 11.75
CA ILE A 274 -0.50 -13.60 13.04
C ILE A 274 -1.18 -12.34 13.55
N GLU A 275 -1.72 -12.37 14.76
CA GLU A 275 -2.18 -11.16 15.46
C GLU A 275 -0.99 -10.49 16.15
N VAL A 276 -0.61 -9.27 15.78
CA VAL A 276 0.46 -8.52 16.46
C VAL A 276 -0.09 -7.59 17.54
N GLN A 277 0.78 -6.90 18.27
CA GLN A 277 0.33 -6.03 19.36
C GLN A 277 -0.67 -4.99 18.84
N LYS A 278 -1.73 -4.80 19.62
CA LYS A 278 -2.74 -3.78 19.39
C LYS A 278 -2.13 -2.37 19.40
N GLY A 279 -2.64 -1.52 18.53
CA GLY A 279 -2.14 -0.15 18.36
C GLY A 279 -0.86 -0.08 17.54
N ASN A 280 -0.08 0.97 17.76
CA ASN A 280 1.08 1.27 16.92
C ASN A 280 2.29 0.38 17.23
N GLY A 281 2.96 -0.06 16.18
CA GLY A 281 4.11 -0.96 16.28
C GLY A 281 4.95 -0.94 15.00
N VAL A 282 6.20 -1.41 15.11
CA VAL A 282 7.11 -1.58 13.97
C VAL A 282 7.61 -3.01 14.00
N TYR A 283 7.50 -3.67 12.86
CA TYR A 283 7.76 -5.09 12.74
C TYR A 283 8.53 -5.37 11.46
N PHE A 284 9.17 -6.52 11.41
CA PHE A 284 9.63 -7.10 10.16
C PHE A 284 9.47 -8.61 10.18
N VAL A 285 9.15 -9.16 9.02
CA VAL A 285 9.18 -10.59 8.76
C VAL A 285 10.34 -10.86 7.81
N GLU A 286 11.15 -11.86 8.12
CA GLU A 286 12.28 -12.32 7.30
C GLU A 286 12.34 -13.84 7.24
N GLN A 287 13.11 -14.39 6.30
CA GLN A 287 13.53 -15.79 6.32
C GLN A 287 14.97 -15.89 6.83
N ASP A 288 15.22 -16.73 7.84
CA ASP A 288 16.54 -16.88 8.48
C ASP A 288 17.51 -17.78 7.72
N ALA A 289 16.94 -18.72 6.97
CA ALA A 289 17.62 -19.65 6.10
C ALA A 289 16.70 -19.97 4.92
N PHE A 290 17.27 -20.23 3.75
CA PHE A 290 16.52 -20.72 2.60
C PHE A 290 16.68 -22.24 2.53
N LYS A 291 15.61 -23.02 2.72
CA LYS A 291 15.69 -24.46 2.41
C LYS A 291 15.74 -24.66 0.90
N ASN A 292 15.05 -23.80 0.17
CA ASN A 292 15.13 -23.59 -1.27
C ASN A 292 15.34 -22.08 -1.51
N SER A 293 16.51 -21.71 -2.05
CA SER A 293 16.95 -20.32 -2.29
C SER A 293 16.12 -19.53 -3.31
N SER A 294 14.89 -19.96 -3.59
CA SER A 294 14.00 -19.40 -4.62
C SER A 294 12.53 -19.41 -4.21
N SER A 295 12.23 -19.54 -2.91
CA SER A 295 10.86 -19.60 -2.38
C SER A 295 10.51 -18.36 -1.56
N PRO A 296 10.27 -17.20 -2.21
CA PRO A 296 9.86 -15.98 -1.53
C PRO A 296 8.43 -16.09 -0.96
N PHE A 297 8.11 -15.19 -0.05
CA PHE A 297 6.81 -15.08 0.60
C PHE A 297 6.18 -13.70 0.38
N SER A 298 4.91 -13.57 0.77
CA SER A 298 4.18 -12.29 0.78
C SER A 298 3.63 -12.01 2.18
N VAL A 299 3.53 -10.73 2.53
CA VAL A 299 2.90 -10.25 3.76
C VAL A 299 1.88 -9.17 3.40
N ILE A 300 0.63 -9.40 3.81
CA ILE A 300 -0.41 -8.37 3.86
C ILE A 300 -0.58 -7.97 5.32
N VAL A 301 -0.55 -6.66 5.58
CA VAL A 301 -0.78 -6.05 6.89
C VAL A 301 -2.17 -5.45 6.86
N TYR A 302 -2.99 -5.74 7.86
CA TYR A 302 -4.31 -5.16 7.98
C TYR A 302 -4.75 -5.12 9.44
N GLY A 303 -5.77 -4.31 9.73
CA GLY A 303 -6.31 -4.24 11.07
C GLY A 303 -7.63 -3.52 11.13
N TYR A 304 -8.23 -3.53 12.31
CA TYR A 304 -9.52 -2.90 12.55
C TYR A 304 -9.70 -2.40 13.99
N GLU A 305 -10.63 -1.47 14.15
CA GLU A 305 -11.23 -1.08 15.44
C GLU A 305 -12.76 -1.16 15.34
N ASP A 306 -13.53 -0.44 16.17
CA ASP A 306 -14.99 -0.63 16.29
C ASP A 306 -15.74 -0.50 14.95
N ASP A 307 -15.33 0.42 14.09
CA ASP A 307 -15.93 0.65 12.76
C ASP A 307 -14.89 0.92 11.67
N GLU A 308 -13.58 0.93 11.94
CA GLU A 308 -12.55 1.35 10.98
C GLU A 308 -11.63 0.22 10.56
N THR A 309 -11.06 0.33 9.36
CA THR A 309 -9.99 -0.58 8.92
C THR A 309 -8.82 0.13 8.29
N TYR A 310 -7.73 -0.61 8.14
CA TYR A 310 -6.66 -0.26 7.22
C TYR A 310 -6.08 -1.54 6.65
N GLY A 311 -5.40 -1.44 5.51
CA GLY A 311 -4.57 -2.53 5.05
C GLY A 311 -3.68 -2.13 3.90
N TYR A 312 -2.57 -2.85 3.74
CA TYR A 312 -1.63 -2.66 2.64
C TYR A 312 -0.72 -3.89 2.50
N SER A 313 -0.09 -4.05 1.34
CA SER A 313 0.98 -5.03 1.18
C SER A 313 2.26 -4.51 1.85
N ALA A 314 2.89 -5.31 2.72
CA ALA A 314 4.11 -4.90 3.44
C ALA A 314 5.29 -4.57 2.51
N GLY A 315 5.23 -5.07 1.28
CA GLY A 315 6.15 -4.73 0.21
C GLY A 315 5.83 -5.49 -1.07
N LEU A 316 6.27 -4.92 -2.18
CA LEU A 316 6.23 -5.56 -3.50
C LEU A 316 7.66 -5.69 -3.97
N SER A 317 8.12 -6.92 -4.17
CA SER A 317 9.39 -7.19 -4.85
C SER A 317 9.22 -6.84 -6.32
N LEU A 318 9.51 -5.59 -6.67
CA LEU A 318 9.42 -5.15 -8.06
C LEU A 318 10.74 -5.57 -8.72
N PRO A 319 10.74 -6.48 -9.70
CA PRO A 319 11.96 -7.17 -10.14
C PRO A 319 13.00 -6.19 -10.70
N SER A 320 14.03 -5.90 -9.90
CA SER A 320 15.32 -5.39 -10.37
C SER A 320 16.53 -5.67 -9.46
N ASP A 321 16.38 -6.21 -8.23
CA ASP A 321 17.53 -6.66 -7.44
C ASP A 321 17.19 -7.88 -6.56
N GLN A 322 18.03 -8.92 -6.63
CA GLN A 322 17.90 -10.19 -5.88
C GLN A 322 18.69 -10.20 -4.56
N ARG A 323 19.16 -9.04 -4.08
CA ARG A 323 20.04 -8.94 -2.90
C ARG A 323 19.41 -8.10 -1.81
N LEU A 324 18.52 -8.69 -1.03
CA LEU A 324 17.92 -8.03 0.13
C LEU A 324 18.39 -8.72 1.42
N LEU A 325 19.48 -8.23 2.01
CA LEU A 325 19.88 -8.60 3.37
C LEU A 325 20.51 -7.39 4.06
N ALA A 326 19.90 -6.96 5.18
CA ALA A 326 20.26 -5.85 6.10
C ALA A 326 19.40 -4.58 5.99
N ILE A 327 18.10 -4.69 6.26
CA ILE A 327 17.21 -3.54 6.52
C ILE A 327 17.00 -3.43 8.03
N ASN A 328 17.23 -2.24 8.61
CA ASN A 328 16.73 -1.89 9.93
C ASN A 328 15.48 -1.02 9.74
N PRO A 329 14.27 -1.52 10.02
CA PRO A 329 13.05 -0.75 9.84
C PRO A 329 13.01 0.42 10.84
N PHE A 330 12.50 1.56 10.38
CA PHE A 330 12.25 2.72 11.24
C PHE A 330 10.97 3.42 10.80
N PHE A 331 10.21 3.93 11.77
CA PHE A 331 8.95 4.63 11.56
C PHE A 331 9.19 6.14 11.51
N LEU A 332 8.65 6.81 10.49
CA LEU A 332 8.62 8.27 10.40
C LEU A 332 7.17 8.75 10.34
N ARG A 333 6.79 9.67 11.23
CA ARG A 333 5.49 10.37 11.22
C ARG A 333 5.69 11.85 10.97
N GLU A 334 5.11 12.36 9.88
CA GLU A 334 5.02 13.80 9.63
C GLU A 334 3.69 14.35 10.18
N VAL A 335 3.73 15.44 10.95
CA VAL A 335 2.53 16.15 11.47
C VAL A 335 2.48 17.60 10.94
N GLY A 336 3.13 17.85 9.80
CA GLY A 336 3.20 19.14 9.10
C GLY A 336 4.40 20.02 9.49
N GLY A 337 5.08 20.60 8.48
CA GLY A 337 6.17 21.59 8.64
C GLY A 337 7.13 21.63 7.45
N GLU A 338 7.91 22.69 7.25
CA GLU A 338 8.79 22.90 6.07
C GLU A 338 10.12 22.08 6.06
N GLN A 339 10.77 22.03 4.87
CA GLN A 339 12.03 21.34 4.48
C GLN A 339 13.23 21.47 5.47
N ARG A 340 13.94 20.36 5.77
CA ARG A 340 15.26 20.25 6.50
C ARG A 340 15.99 18.91 6.25
N VAL A 341 17.09 18.48 6.88
CA VAL A 341 17.84 17.24 6.49
C VAL A 341 17.98 16.23 7.64
N ILE A 342 17.84 14.92 7.37
CA ILE A 342 17.97 13.81 8.37
C ILE A 342 19.30 13.08 8.21
N TYR A 343 20.00 12.82 9.33
CA TYR A 343 21.23 12.01 9.38
C TYR A 343 20.94 10.67 10.06
N LEU A 344 21.08 9.55 9.34
CA LEU A 344 21.10 8.21 9.94
C LEU A 344 22.57 7.75 10.05
N TYR A 345 23.06 7.60 11.28
CA TYR A 345 24.40 7.06 11.52
C TYR A 345 24.33 5.55 11.75
N HIS A 346 24.63 4.78 10.71
CA HIS A 346 25.26 3.47 10.86
C HIS A 346 26.53 3.47 10.00
N ALA A 347 27.58 2.80 10.49
CA ALA A 347 28.94 2.85 9.96
C ALA A 347 29.01 3.03 8.42
N SER A 348 29.48 4.21 8.01
CA SER A 348 29.83 4.63 6.64
C SER A 348 28.72 4.63 5.57
N LYS A 349 27.80 5.62 5.59
CA LYS A 349 27.42 6.52 4.45
C LYS A 349 26.10 7.29 4.68
N MET A 350 26.01 8.49 4.09
CA MET A 350 25.05 9.59 4.36
C MET A 350 23.72 9.49 3.61
N MET A 351 22.57 9.50 4.31
CA MET A 351 21.23 9.61 3.71
C MET A 351 20.83 11.10 3.59
N TYR A 352 20.24 11.52 2.48
CA TYR A 352 19.77 12.90 2.27
C TYR A 352 18.24 12.94 2.28
N LEU A 353 17.63 13.20 3.43
CA LEU A 353 16.19 13.52 3.48
C LEU A 353 15.99 15.03 3.44
N ARG A 354 14.81 15.49 3.00
CA ARG A 354 14.38 16.89 3.10
C ARG A 354 13.35 17.15 4.24
N THR A 355 13.53 16.67 5.48
CA THR A 355 12.92 17.30 6.70
C THR A 355 13.75 17.15 8.02
N LYS A 356 13.38 17.80 9.15
CA LYS A 356 14.17 17.88 10.41
C LYS A 356 13.78 16.75 11.36
N VAL A 357 14.75 15.94 11.79
CA VAL A 357 14.61 14.90 12.83
C VAL A 357 15.89 14.92 13.69
N VAL A 358 15.76 14.81 15.01
CA VAL A 358 16.89 14.73 15.96
C VAL A 358 16.88 13.36 16.64
N PHE A 359 18.04 12.69 16.68
CA PHE A 359 18.24 11.41 17.38
C PHE A 359 19.25 11.56 18.53
N LEU A 360 19.14 10.68 19.54
CA LEU A 360 20.21 10.38 20.50
C LEU A 360 20.58 8.89 20.43
N PRO A 361 21.83 8.51 20.74
CA PRO A 361 22.46 7.30 20.22
C PRO A 361 22.16 6.01 21.00
N PHE A 362 22.34 4.91 20.28
CA PHE A 362 22.35 3.53 20.79
C PHE A 362 23.46 3.31 21.82
N SER A 363 23.15 2.61 22.91
CA SER A 363 24.13 1.72 23.55
C SER A 363 23.45 0.39 23.92
N ASN A 364 24.01 -0.67 23.33
CA ASN A 364 23.83 -2.10 23.60
C ASN A 364 22.53 -2.81 23.22
N LYS A 365 22.70 -3.71 22.23
CA LYS A 365 22.14 -5.07 22.12
C LYS A 365 21.03 -5.41 23.12
N THR A 366 19.77 -5.21 22.70
CA THR A 366 18.49 -5.84 23.13
C THR A 366 17.27 -4.94 22.89
N GLY A 367 17.39 -3.80 22.19
CA GLY A 367 16.29 -2.83 22.06
C GLY A 367 15.17 -3.23 21.09
N THR A 368 13.93 -3.05 21.54
CA THR A 368 12.70 -3.00 20.73
C THR A 368 12.73 -1.82 19.74
N PRO A 369 12.13 -1.96 18.55
CA PRO A 369 11.87 -0.82 17.66
C PRO A 369 11.11 0.28 18.40
N SER A 370 11.47 1.55 18.19
CA SER A 370 10.88 2.69 18.88
C SER A 370 10.02 3.52 17.94
N ILE A 371 8.88 3.99 18.43
CA ILE A 371 7.97 4.90 17.71
C ILE A 371 8.30 6.32 18.17
N PHE A 372 8.51 7.23 17.21
CA PHE A 372 8.77 8.64 17.51
C PHE A 372 7.60 9.50 17.03
N GLU A 373 6.90 10.12 17.97
CA GLU A 373 5.95 11.20 17.69
C GLU A 373 6.67 12.55 17.77
N LEU A 374 6.59 13.36 16.70
CA LEU A 374 7.00 14.75 16.74
C LEU A 374 5.76 15.60 17.01
N THR A 375 5.64 16.12 18.23
CA THR A 375 4.67 17.16 18.57
C THR A 375 5.26 18.53 18.20
N ASN A 376 4.43 19.38 17.57
CA ASN A 376 4.76 20.76 17.24
C ASN A 376 5.18 21.54 18.50
N TRP A 377 6.23 22.35 18.39
CA TRP A 377 6.51 23.49 19.28
C TRP A 377 6.12 24.78 18.57
#